data_AF-A0AAV7GL46-F1
#
_entry.id   AF-A0AAV7GL46-F1
#
_cell.length_a   1.000
_cell.length_b   1.000
_cell.length_c   1.000
_cell.angle_alpha   90.00
_cell.angle_beta   90.00
_cell.angle_gamma   90.00
#
_symmetry.space_group_name_H-M   'P 1'
#
loop_
_entity.id
_entity.type
_entity.pdbx_description
1 polymer ?
#
loop_
_entity_poly.entity_id
_entity_poly.type
_entity_poly.pdbx_seq_one_letter_code
_entity_poly.pdbx_strand_id
1 'polypeptide(L)' 'MLILEIKGRKQVAFYKLILNEYRSKMKKDMPTYTTTQKDGLLPIFITTIIFDKKTYVGFP' A
#
# COMPACT_ATOMS: atom_id res chain seq x y z
N MET A 1 -4.58 7.20 18.62
CA MET A 1 -5.78 6.42 18.20
C MET A 1 -5.97 6.67 16.71
N LEU A 2 -5.24 6.05 15.79
CA LEU A 2 -5.31 4.66 15.33
C LEU A 2 -3.97 4.34 14.63
N ILE A 3 -2.99 3.85 15.38
CA ILE A 3 -1.95 2.97 14.82
C ILE A 3 -1.80 1.82 15.81
N LEU A 4 -2.94 1.21 16.16
CA LEU A 4 -2.96 -0.07 16.83
C LEU A 4 -3.06 -1.14 15.74
N GLU A 5 -2.28 -2.20 15.98
CA GLU A 5 -2.42 -3.52 15.38
C GLU A 5 -2.02 -3.69 13.91
N ILE A 6 -0.70 -3.71 13.70
CA ILE A 6 -0.13 -4.70 12.79
C ILE A 6 0.85 -5.58 13.57
N LYS A 7 0.29 -6.41 14.46
CA LYS A 7 0.97 -7.57 15.04
C LYS A 7 1.09 -8.63 13.93
N GLY A 8 2.08 -8.49 13.05
CA GLY A 8 2.40 -9.52 12.06
C GLY A 8 3.16 -9.14 10.78
N ARG A 9 3.46 -7.85 10.47
CA ARG A 9 4.09 -7.49 9.16
C ARG A 9 5.07 -6.32 9.26
N LYS A 10 6.30 -6.58 9.73
CA LYS A 10 7.33 -5.54 9.91
C LYS A 10 7.75 -4.84 8.61
N GLN A 11 7.64 -5.48 7.45
CA GLN A 11 8.06 -4.91 6.15
C GLN A 11 6.99 -4.05 5.47
N VAL A 12 5.72 -4.44 5.52
CA VAL A 12 4.61 -3.73 4.83
C VAL A 12 4.38 -2.33 5.41
N ALA A 13 4.63 -2.13 6.71
CA ALA A 13 4.58 -0.82 7.33
C ALA A 13 5.70 0.11 6.80
N PHE A 14 6.88 -0.43 6.50
CA PHE A 14 8.05 0.37 6.12
C PHE A 14 7.87 1.05 4.76
N TYR A 15 7.37 0.33 3.75
CA TYR A 15 7.17 0.92 2.42
C TYR A 15 6.11 2.02 2.41
N LYS A 16 5.03 1.86 3.17
CA LYS A 16 4.00 2.91 3.32
C LYS A 16 4.57 4.16 4.01
N LEU A 17 5.44 3.97 5.01
CA LEU A 17 6.11 5.07 5.70
C LEU A 17 7.10 5.79 4.77
N ILE A 18 7.94 5.06 4.02
CA ILE A 18 8.87 5.66 3.04
C ILE A 18 8.12 6.44 1.97
N LEU A 19 7.05 5.86 1.40
CA LEU A 19 6.27 6.55 0.36
C LEU A 19 5.57 7.80 0.92
N ASN A 20 5.13 7.74 2.19
CA ASN A 20 4.57 8.89 2.88
C ASN A 20 5.62 9.97 3.17
N GLU A 21 6.85 9.61 3.49
CA GLU A 21 7.95 10.55 3.65
C GLU A 21 8.32 11.20 2.31
N TYR A 22 8.44 10.38 1.26
CA TYR A 22 8.74 10.84 -0.10
C TYR A 22 7.69 11.83 -0.60
N ARG A 23 6.38 11.50 -0.49
CA ARG A 23 5.32 12.41 -0.94
C ARG A 23 5.36 13.74 -0.19
N SER A 24 5.67 13.70 1.12
CA SER A 24 5.73 14.91 1.96
C SER A 24 6.87 15.82 1.50
N LYS A 25 8.07 15.25 1.33
CA LYS A 25 9.26 15.98 0.86
C LYS A 25 9.07 16.55 -0.55
N MET A 26 8.40 15.80 -1.43
CA MET A 26 8.17 16.21 -2.82
C MET A 26 6.86 17.00 -3.03
N LYS A 27 6.11 17.32 -1.96
CA LYS A 27 4.81 18.01 -2.00
C LYS A 27 3.84 17.36 -3.00
N LYS A 28 3.77 16.03 -2.99
CA LYS A 28 2.88 15.22 -3.83
C LYS A 28 1.60 14.83 -3.09
N ASP A 29 0.55 14.54 -3.86
CA ASP A 29 -0.73 14.10 -3.33
C ASP A 29 -0.64 12.74 -2.61
N MET A 30 -1.67 12.44 -1.82
CA MET A 30 -1.76 11.17 -1.10
C MET A 30 -1.92 10.00 -2.08
N PRO A 31 -1.09 8.94 -1.98
CA PRO A 31 -1.30 7.73 -2.77
C PRO A 31 -2.65 7.08 -2.42
N THR A 32 -3.35 6.61 -3.44
CA THR A 32 -4.56 5.78 -3.29
C THR A 32 -4.17 4.32 -3.30
N TYR A 33 -4.54 3.58 -2.25
CA TYR A 33 -4.30 2.14 -2.14
C TYR A 33 -5.62 1.41 -2.32
N THR A 34 -5.69 0.51 -3.29
CA THR A 34 -6.84 -0.37 -3.52
C THR A 34 -6.38 -1.80 -3.40
N THR A 35 -7.02 -2.58 -2.53
CA THR A 35 -6.75 -4.02 -2.42
C THR A 35 -7.93 -4.78 -2.99
N THR A 36 -7.66 -5.62 -3.98
CA THR A 36 -8.65 -6.50 -4.58
C THR A 36 -8.33 -7.93 -4.17
N GLN A 37 -9.31 -8.64 -3.63
CA GLN A 37 -9.23 -10.08 -3.43
C GLN A 37 -9.67 -10.77 -4.72
N LYS A 38 -8.89 -11.75 -5.17
CA LYS A 38 -9.28 -12.67 -6.23
C LYS A 38 -9.71 -13.99 -5.62
N ASP A 39 -10.86 -14.47 -6.06
CA ASP A 39 -11.40 -15.77 -5.65
C ASP A 39 -10.65 -16.90 -6.35
N GLY A 40 -10.38 -17.97 -5.60
CA GLY A 40 -9.62 -19.14 -6.00
C GLY A 40 -9.59 -20.17 -4.87
N LEU A 41 -8.92 -21.31 -5.06
CA LEU A 41 -8.78 -22.34 -4.02
C LEU A 41 -8.16 -21.78 -2.73
N LEU A 42 -7.25 -20.82 -2.88
CA LEU A 42 -6.74 -19.97 -1.81
C LEU A 42 -6.92 -18.50 -2.22
N PRO A 43 -7.34 -17.61 -1.30
CA PRO A 43 -7.56 -16.21 -1.62
C PRO A 43 -6.23 -15.51 -1.95
N ILE A 44 -6.19 -14.83 -3.09
CA ILE A 44 -5.05 -14.01 -3.50
C ILE A 44 -5.41 -12.53 -3.32
N PHE A 45 -4.55 -11.77 -2.64
CA PHE A 45 -4.76 -10.34 -2.41
C PHE A 45 -3.79 -9.53 -3.26
N ILE A 46 -4.33 -8.77 -4.22
CA ILE A 46 -3.55 -7.89 -5.09
C ILE A 46 -3.77 -6.45 -4.64
N THR A 47 -2.69 -5.74 -4.36
CA THR A 47 -2.74 -4.31 -4.01
C THR A 47 -2.33 -3.48 -5.22
N THR A 48 -3.16 -2.49 -5.56
CA THR A 48 -2.86 -1.45 -6.56
C THR A 48 -2.64 -0.12 -5.85
N ILE A 49 -1.60 0.61 -6.26
CA ILE A 49 -1.25 1.92 -5.73
C ILE A 49 -1.28 2.92 -6.87
N ILE A 50 -2.10 3.95 -6.74
CA ILE A 50 -2.10 5.10 -7.65
C ILE A 50 -1.35 6.23 -6.95
N PHE A 51 -0.22 6.64 -7.53
CA PHE A 51 0.64 7.68 -6.99
C PHE A 51 1.28 8.49 -8.12
N ASP A 52 1.26 9.82 -8.00
CA ASP A 52 1.80 10.74 -9.02
C ASP A 52 1.29 10.44 -10.45
N LYS A 53 -0.01 10.17 -10.57
CA LYS A 53 -0.69 9.77 -11.83
C LYS A 53 -0.18 8.47 -12.46
N LYS A 54 0.66 7.70 -11.74
CA LYS A 54 1.14 6.37 -12.14
C LYS A 54 0.45 5.28 -11.33
N THR A 55 0.31 4.10 -11.94
CA THR A 55 -0.34 2.94 -11.32
C THR A 55 0.70 1.84 -11.11
N TYR A 56 0.78 1.34 -9.88
CA TYR A 56 1.68 0.26 -9.46
C TYR A 56 0.83 -0.90 -8.97
N VAL A 57 1.01 -2.09 -9.54
CA VAL A 57 0.21 -3.28 -9.20
C VAL A 57 1.11 -4.32 -8.56
N GLY A 58 0.70 -4.84 -7.41
CA GLY A 58 1.36 -5.95 -6.74
C GLY A 58 1.15 -7.25 -7.52
N PHE A 59 2.17 -8.09 -7.54
CA PHE A 59 2.07 -9.42 -8.15
C PHE A 59 1.62 -10.46 -7.11
N PRO A 60 0.89 -11.52 -7.53
CA PRO A 60 0.58 -12.68 -6.70
C PRO A 60 1.82 -13.37 -6.15
#